data_AF-A0A377A0D2-F1
#
_entry.id   AF-A0A377A0D2-F1
#
_cell.length_a   1.000
_cell.length_b   1.000
_cell.length_c   1.000
_cell.angle_alpha   90.00
_cell.angle_beta   90.00
_cell.angle_gamma   90.00
#
_symmetry.space_group_name_H-M   'P 1'
#
loop_
_entity.id
_entity.type
_entity.pdbx_description
1 polymer ?
#
loop_
_entity_poly.entity_id
_entity_poly.type
_entity_poly.pdbx_seq_one_letter_code
_entity_poly.pdbx_strand_id
1 'polypeptide(L)'
;MMLANIASIEIPPINCTYLEWLQKQEASHLQRYGVKKETLHDRQFLPRILLGEYFRDQFLRLVDQARQQKFAVAVYESCQVTDLQLQMLASCSLQIRIYPARRLI
;
A
#
# COMPACT_ATOMS: atom_id res chain seq x y z
N MET A 1 -13.36 7.44 -16.86
CA MET A 1 -12.51 7.28 -15.66
C MET A 1 -12.99 6.06 -14.89
N MET A 2 -12.10 5.17 -14.44
CA MET A 2 -12.47 3.93 -13.75
C MET A 2 -12.57 4.17 -12.24
N LEU A 3 -13.74 3.97 -11.66
CA LEU A 3 -13.98 4.07 -10.22
C LEU A 3 -13.51 2.79 -9.49
N ALA A 4 -13.20 2.95 -8.21
CA ALA A 4 -13.09 1.84 -7.28
C ALA A 4 -14.48 1.27 -7.00
N ASN A 5 -14.58 -0.05 -6.86
CA ASN A 5 -15.83 -0.72 -6.49
C ASN A 5 -15.92 -0.93 -4.97
N ILE A 6 -15.23 -0.10 -4.21
CA ILE A 6 -15.14 -0.16 -2.76
C ILE A 6 -15.08 1.27 -2.24
N ALA A 7 -15.94 1.60 -1.28
CA ALA A 7 -15.99 2.90 -0.63
C ALA A 7 -15.07 2.93 0.60
N SER A 8 -14.81 4.12 1.16
CA SER A 8 -13.93 4.25 2.32
C SER A 8 -14.44 3.48 3.54
N ILE A 9 -15.75 3.40 3.77
CA ILE A 9 -16.34 2.70 4.93
C ILE A 9 -16.07 1.18 4.91
N GLU A 10 -15.84 0.61 3.73
CA GLU A 10 -15.58 -0.82 3.54
C GLU A 10 -14.09 -1.16 3.74
N ILE A 11 -13.20 -0.18 3.67
CA ILE A 11 -11.75 -0.37 3.80
C ILE A 11 -11.37 -0.19 5.28
N PRO A 12 -10.81 -1.22 5.94
CA PRO A 12 -10.33 -1.05 7.30
C PRO A 12 -9.16 -0.05 7.34
N PRO A 13 -9.06 0.78 8.41
CA PRO A 13 -7.96 1.71 8.54
C PRO A 13 -6.64 0.96 8.73
N ILE A 14 -5.60 1.37 7.98
CA ILE A 14 -4.24 0.82 8.16
C ILE A 14 -3.48 1.66 9.19
N ASN A 15 -3.21 2.92 8.84
CA ASN A 15 -2.73 3.95 9.77
C ASN A 15 -3.76 5.08 9.92
N CYS A 16 -4.63 5.25 8.92
CA CYS A 16 -5.82 6.09 8.92
C CYS A 16 -6.82 5.46 7.96
N THR A 17 -8.05 5.98 7.94
CA THR A 17 -9.06 5.62 6.94
C THR A 17 -8.72 6.22 5.57
N TYR A 18 -9.36 5.71 4.51
CA TYR A 18 -9.22 6.27 3.18
C TYR A 18 -9.79 7.69 3.09
N LEU A 19 -10.94 7.96 3.73
CA LEU A 19 -11.54 9.30 3.82
C LEU A 19 -10.62 10.32 4.49
N GLU A 20 -10.03 9.98 5.64
CA GLU A 20 -9.08 10.87 6.32
C GLU A 20 -7.84 11.15 5.45
N TRP A 21 -7.37 10.15 4.69
CA TRP A 21 -6.27 10.35 3.76
C TRP A 21 -6.66 11.31 2.62
N LEU A 22 -7.85 11.17 2.04
CA LEU A 22 -8.36 12.05 1.00
C LEU A 22 -8.51 13.50 1.50
N GLN A 23 -9.00 13.68 2.73
CA GLN A 23 -9.13 15.00 3.35
C GLN A 23 -7.77 15.69 3.57
N LYS A 24 -6.68 14.94 3.67
CA LYS A 24 -5.32 15.49 3.76
C LYS A 24 -4.72 15.90 2.41
N GLN A 25 -5.29 15.44 1.29
CA GLN A 25 -4.79 15.80 -0.04
C GLN A 25 -5.16 17.24 -0.41
N GLU A 26 -4.33 17.86 -1.24
CA GLU A 26 -4.61 19.18 -1.80
C GLU A 26 -5.85 19.15 -2.70
N ALA A 27 -6.68 20.21 -2.62
CA ALA A 27 -7.90 20.29 -3.44
C ALA A 27 -7.59 20.23 -4.94
N SER A 28 -6.49 20.84 -5.37
CA SER A 28 -6.01 20.81 -6.76
C SER A 28 -5.55 19.42 -7.22
N HIS A 29 -5.11 18.56 -6.30
CA HIS A 29 -4.77 17.16 -6.61
C HIS A 29 -6.03 16.35 -6.87
N LEU A 30 -7.02 16.44 -5.99
CA LEU A 30 -8.30 15.75 -6.14
C LEU A 30 -9.07 16.22 -7.37
N GLN A 31 -9.03 17.51 -7.68
CA GLN A 31 -9.71 18.10 -8.83
C GLN A 31 -9.21 17.55 -10.17
N ARG A 32 -7.92 17.18 -10.27
CA ARG A 32 -7.36 16.53 -11.47
C ARG A 32 -8.05 15.20 -11.79
N TYR A 33 -8.62 14.56 -10.78
CA TYR A 33 -9.40 13.32 -10.92
C TYR A 33 -10.91 13.58 -10.86
N GLY A 34 -11.36 14.83 -11.01
CA GLY A 34 -12.79 15.20 -10.96
C GLY A 34 -13.41 15.08 -9.57
N VAL A 35 -12.60 14.99 -8.51
CA VAL A 35 -13.07 14.86 -7.13
C VAL A 35 -13.06 16.23 -6.46
N LYS A 36 -14.21 16.59 -5.88
CA LYS A 36 -14.39 17.79 -5.07
C LYS A 36 -14.15 17.47 -3.61
N LYS A 37 -13.26 18.21 -2.95
CA LYS A 37 -12.85 17.94 -1.57
C LYS A 37 -14.00 18.16 -0.59
N GLU A 38 -14.84 19.15 -0.88
CA GLU A 38 -16.00 19.53 -0.06
C GLU A 38 -17.11 18.47 -0.05
N THR A 39 -17.16 17.61 -1.07
CA THR A 39 -18.21 16.59 -1.22
C THR A 39 -17.79 15.21 -0.72
N LEU A 40 -16.57 15.08 -0.17
CA LEU A 40 -16.03 13.79 0.25
C LEU A 40 -16.83 13.21 1.41
N HIS A 41 -17.25 11.95 1.27
CA HIS A 41 -17.87 11.17 2.33
C HIS A 41 -17.50 9.69 2.23
N ASP A 42 -17.73 8.95 3.31
CA ASP A 42 -17.25 7.58 3.52
C ASP A 42 -17.86 6.52 2.57
N ARG A 43 -19.09 6.75 2.09
CA ARG A 43 -19.83 5.90 1.14
C ARG A 43 -19.58 6.23 -0.34
N GLN A 44 -18.70 7.18 -0.65
CA GLN A 44 -18.46 7.61 -2.02
C GLN A 44 -17.56 6.62 -2.78
N PHE A 45 -17.93 6.28 -4.01
CA PHE A 45 -17.04 5.59 -4.94
C PHE A 45 -16.14 6.61 -5.64
N LEU A 46 -14.83 6.44 -5.45
CA LEU A 46 -13.80 7.37 -5.94
C LEU A 46 -12.91 6.73 -7.00
N PRO A 47 -12.17 7.52 -7.80
CA PRO A 47 -11.22 7.02 -8.79
C PRO A 47 -10.28 5.96 -8.22
N ARG A 48 -10.10 4.86 -8.96
CA ARG A 48 -9.25 3.74 -8.53
C ARG A 48 -7.76 4.13 -8.40
N ILE A 49 -7.33 5.17 -9.11
CA ILE A 49 -5.98 5.72 -9.00
C ILE A 49 -5.73 6.32 -7.61
N LEU A 50 -6.68 7.10 -7.06
CA LEU A 50 -6.58 7.65 -5.70
C LEU A 50 -6.51 6.56 -4.65
N LEU A 51 -7.24 5.46 -4.85
CA LEU A 51 -7.15 4.29 -3.99
C LEU A 51 -5.74 3.65 -4.04
N GLY A 52 -5.13 3.59 -5.22
CA GLY A 52 -3.74 3.13 -5.38
C GLY A 52 -2.73 4.04 -4.69
N GLU A 53 -2.90 5.36 -4.80
CA GLU A 53 -2.07 6.34 -4.08
C GLU A 53 -2.20 6.19 -2.56
N TYR A 54 -3.43 6.03 -2.04
CA TYR A 54 -3.66 5.73 -0.63
C TYR A 54 -2.89 4.48 -0.18
N PHE A 55 -3.05 3.34 -0.86
CA PHE A 55 -2.35 2.12 -0.44
C PHE A 55 -0.83 2.24 -0.52
N ARG A 56 -0.30 2.98 -1.52
CA ARG A 56 1.13 3.26 -1.63
C ARG A 56 1.64 4.05 -0.42
N ASP A 57 0.94 5.13 -0.04
CA ASP A 57 1.32 5.94 1.12
C ASP A 57 1.28 5.14 2.42
N GLN A 58 0.23 4.34 2.61
CA GLN A 58 0.10 3.49 3.80
C GLN A 58 1.20 2.42 3.84
N PHE A 59 1.54 1.80 2.71
CA PHE A 59 2.64 0.86 2.61
C PHE A 59 3.98 1.51 2.99
N LEU A 60 4.29 2.68 2.46
CA LEU A 60 5.53 3.40 2.78
C LEU A 60 5.62 3.74 4.27
N ARG A 61 4.52 4.20 4.87
CA ARG A 61 4.47 4.46 6.33
C ARG A 61 4.73 3.19 7.14
N LEU A 62 4.16 2.05 6.77
CA LEU A 62 4.42 0.78 7.45
C LEU A 62 5.89 0.37 7.35
N VAL A 63 6.51 0.55 6.18
CA VAL A 63 7.95 0.28 5.99
C VAL A 63 8.79 1.18 6.90
N ASP A 64 8.46 2.46 7.00
CA ASP A 64 9.17 3.40 7.86
C ASP A 64 8.99 3.05 9.35
N GLN A 65 7.78 2.69 9.76
CA GLN A 65 7.50 2.23 11.13
C GLN A 65 8.30 0.97 11.49
N ALA A 66 8.37 -0.01 10.59
CA ALA A 66 9.17 -1.21 10.79
C ALA A 66 10.66 -0.88 10.94
N ARG A 67 11.19 0.00 10.09
CA ARG A 67 12.59 0.47 10.18
C ARG A 67 12.88 1.21 11.48
N GLN A 68 11.94 2.04 11.96
CA GLN A 68 12.05 2.72 13.26
C GLN A 68 12.13 1.72 14.42
N GLN A 69 11.38 0.61 14.33
CA GLN A 69 11.44 -0.52 15.26
C GLN A 69 12.68 -1.43 15.07
N LYS A 70 13.66 -0.99 14.27
CA LYS A 70 14.93 -1.70 13.98
C LYS A 70 14.78 -2.99 13.17
N PHE A 71 13.62 -3.22 12.54
CA PHE A 71 13.52 -4.27 11.52
C PHE A 71 14.29 -3.88 10.26
N ALA A 72 15.05 -4.83 9.72
CA ALA A 72 15.69 -4.67 8.42
C ALA A 72 14.67 -4.94 7.30
N VAL A 73 14.23 -3.89 6.61
CA VAL A 73 13.22 -3.96 5.55
C VAL A 73 13.79 -3.47 4.21
N ALA A 74 13.87 -4.37 3.24
CA ALA A 74 14.21 -4.09 1.84
C ALA A 74 12.99 -4.31 0.95
N VAL A 75 12.70 -3.34 0.08
CA VAL A 75 11.57 -3.39 -0.86
C VAL A 75 12.12 -3.58 -2.28
N TYR A 76 11.63 -4.59 -2.97
CA TYR A 76 12.02 -4.90 -4.35
C TYR A 76 10.79 -4.76 -5.26
N GLU A 77 10.72 -3.68 -6.03
CA GLU A 77 9.67 -3.46 -7.02
C GLU A 77 9.91 -4.26 -8.30
N SER A 78 8.85 -4.58 -9.04
CA SER A 78 8.91 -5.35 -10.30
C SER A 78 9.65 -6.70 -10.19
N CYS A 79 9.65 -7.27 -8.99
CA CYS A 79 10.30 -8.53 -8.69
C CYS A 79 9.27 -9.66 -8.64
N GLN A 80 9.42 -10.66 -9.52
CA GLN A 80 8.59 -11.86 -9.46
C GLN A 80 9.23 -12.87 -8.51
N VAL A 81 8.46 -13.30 -7.52
CA VAL A 81 8.83 -14.42 -6.65
C VAL A 81 8.57 -15.72 -7.42
N THR A 82 9.62 -16.51 -7.66
CA THR A 82 9.50 -17.77 -8.40
C THR A 82 9.45 -19.00 -7.49
N ASP A 83 10.01 -18.89 -6.29
CA ASP A 83 10.14 -20.01 -5.37
C ASP A 83 10.22 -19.54 -3.91
N LEU A 84 9.80 -20.42 -3.00
CA LEU A 84 9.84 -20.21 -1.55
C LEU A 84 10.43 -21.45 -0.87
N GLN A 85 11.51 -21.26 -0.13
CA GLN A 85 12.16 -22.35 0.60
C GLN A 85 12.15 -22.07 2.10
N LEU A 86 11.73 -23.08 2.88
CA LEU A 86 11.88 -23.09 4.33
C LEU A 86 13.32 -23.49 4.66
N GLN A 87 14.03 -22.64 5.40
CA GLN A 87 15.36 -22.94 5.90
C GLN A 87 15.29 -23.12 7.42
N MET A 88 15.56 -24.35 7.87
CA MET A 88 15.74 -24.66 9.28
C MET A 88 17.15 -24.24 9.68
N LEU A 89 17.26 -23.22 10.52
CA LEU A 89 18.53 -22.86 11.14
C LEU A 89 18.78 -23.72 12.39
N ALA A 90 20.06 -23.83 12.79
CA ALA A 90 20.45 -24.53 14.02
C ALA A 90 19.91 -23.82 15.28
N SER A 91 19.66 -22.51 15.19
CA SER A 91 18.77 -21.78 16.09
C SER A 91 17.33 -22.08 15.70
N CYS A 92 16.43 -22.30 16.67
CA CYS A 92 14.99 -22.53 16.47
C CYS A 92 14.26 -21.31 15.83
N SER A 93 14.69 -20.87 14.67
CA SER A 93 14.19 -19.74 13.91
C SER A 93 13.87 -20.19 12.50
N LEU A 94 12.61 -19.96 12.11
CA LEU A 94 12.13 -20.22 10.76
C LEU A 94 12.57 -19.07 9.86
N GLN A 95 13.39 -19.36 8.84
CA GLN A 95 13.68 -18.40 7.78
C GLN A 95 12.95 -18.80 6.49
N ILE A 96 12.23 -17.85 5.90
CA ILE A 96 11.64 -17.96 4.58
C ILE A 96 12.58 -17.27 3.60
N ARG A 97 13.14 -18.02 2.65
CA ARG A 97 13.95 -17.44 1.58
C ARG A 97 13.09 -17.28 0.33
N ILE A 98 13.05 -16.07 -0.18
CA ILE A 98 12.30 -15.69 -1.37
C ILE A 98 13.29 -15.50 -2.52
N TYR A 99 13.10 -16.25 -3.62
CA TYR A 99 13.98 -16.14 -4.77
C TYR A 99 13.36 -15.23 -5.85
N PRO A 100 14.02 -14.12 -6.20
CA PRO A 100 13.61 -13.30 -7.33
C PRO A 100 13.93 -14.02 -8.64
N ALA A 101 13.05 -13.92 -9.64
CA ALA A 101 13.39 -14.32 -11.00
C ALA A 101 14.67 -13.60 -11.45
N ARG A 102 15.72 -14.35 -11.83
CA ARG A 102 16.89 -13.76 -12.50
C ARG A 102 16.40 -13.12 -13.79
N ARG A 103 16.56 -11.79 -13.95
CA ARG A 103 16.50 -11.18 -15.27
C ARG A 103 17.63 -11.77 -16.11
N LEU A 104 17.28 -12.70 -17.00
CA LEU A 104 18.09 -13.01 -18.17
C LEU A 104 18.05 -11.75 -19.04
N ILE A 105 19.09 -10.93 -18.94
CA ILE A 105 19.47 -9.99 -20.00
C ILE A 105 20.96 -10.19 -20.24
#